data_AF-A0A832M007-F1
#
_entry.id   AF-A0A832M007-F1
#
_cell.length_a   1.000
_cell.length_b   1.000
_cell.length_c   1.000
_cell.angle_alpha   90.00
_cell.angle_beta   90.00
_cell.angle_gamma   90.00
#
_symmetry.space_group_name_H-M   'P 1'
#
loop_
_entity.id
_entity.type
_entity.pdbx_description
1 polymer ?
#
loop_
_entity_poly.entity_id
_entity_poly.type
_entity_poly.pdbx_seq_one_letter_code
_entity_poly.pdbx_strand_id
1 'polypeptide(L)'
;MVAHRGASGYEPENTLRAVRRALEMGVDAVEVDVRLSRDGVPVVIHDETVDRTTNGRGLVRSMSVEELRRLDAGKGERIPLLSEVLEEVKGGCVLFAELKEVDAAAPALELVEEAGLLDVVLFISFEQEAITTE
;
A
#
# COMPACT_ATOMS: atom_id res chain seq x y z
N MET A 1 18.11 4.51 2.82
CA MET A 1 17.50 4.48 1.47
C MET A 1 16.07 4.01 1.62
N VAL A 2 15.13 4.74 1.01
CA VAL A 2 13.71 4.38 0.99
C VAL A 2 13.36 3.88 -0.41
N ALA A 3 12.80 2.68 -0.51
CA ALA A 3 12.31 2.12 -1.76
C ALA A 3 10.88 2.62 -2.05
N HIS A 4 10.78 3.65 -2.89
CA HIS A 4 9.51 4.29 -3.24
C HIS A 4 8.62 3.36 -4.08
N ARG A 5 7.44 3.04 -3.56
CA ARG A 5 6.48 2.05 -4.08
C ARG A 5 7.08 0.67 -4.21
N GLY A 6 7.91 0.29 -3.25
CA GLY A 6 8.81 -0.87 -3.34
C GLY A 6 9.99 -0.64 -4.28
N ALA A 7 10.60 -1.71 -4.80
CA ALA A 7 11.66 -1.63 -5.81
C ALA A 7 11.09 -1.32 -7.21
N SER A 8 10.31 -0.24 -7.34
CA SER A 8 9.54 0.14 -8.54
C SER A 8 10.38 0.36 -9.81
N GLY A 9 11.68 0.63 -9.66
CA GLY A 9 12.64 0.65 -10.78
C GLY A 9 12.96 -0.73 -11.38
N TYR A 10 12.59 -1.81 -10.71
CA TYR A 10 12.90 -3.20 -11.08
C TYR A 10 11.65 -4.07 -11.23
N GLU A 11 10.61 -3.80 -10.44
CA GLU A 11 9.39 -4.57 -10.37
C GLU A 11 8.15 -3.67 -10.44
N PRO A 12 6.96 -4.21 -10.80
CA PRO A 12 5.74 -3.39 -10.86
C PRO A 12 5.48 -2.68 -9.53
N GLU A 13 5.30 -1.37 -9.56
CA GLU A 13 5.14 -0.54 -8.37
C GLU A 13 3.98 -1.02 -7.48
N ASN A 14 4.07 -0.81 -6.16
CA ASN A 14 2.99 -1.11 -5.22
C ASN A 14 2.50 -2.59 -5.27
N THR A 15 3.40 -3.52 -5.57
CA THR A 15 3.14 -4.98 -5.52
C THR A 15 3.95 -5.66 -4.42
N LEU A 16 3.49 -6.82 -3.93
CA LEU A 16 4.27 -7.61 -2.97
C LEU A 16 5.61 -8.03 -3.56
N ARG A 17 5.66 -8.30 -4.86
CA ARG A 17 6.92 -8.54 -5.58
C ARG A 17 7.89 -7.37 -5.49
N ALA A 18 7.43 -6.13 -5.66
CA ALA A 18 8.29 -4.95 -5.51
C ALA A 18 8.73 -4.72 -4.06
N VAL A 19 7.85 -4.97 -3.08
CA VAL A 19 8.19 -4.91 -1.65
C VAL A 19 9.26 -5.93 -1.30
N ARG A 20 9.04 -7.21 -1.62
CA ARG A 20 10.02 -8.30 -1.40
C ARG A 20 11.35 -8.01 -2.07
N ARG A 21 11.32 -7.51 -3.31
CA ARG A 21 12.55 -7.16 -4.02
C ARG A 21 13.32 -6.04 -3.32
N ALA A 22 12.63 -5.05 -2.74
CA ALA A 22 13.28 -4.02 -1.95
C ALA A 22 13.92 -4.59 -0.67
N LEU A 23 13.23 -5.50 0.02
CA LEU A 23 13.75 -6.18 1.21
C LEU A 23 15.01 -7.01 0.89
N GLU A 24 15.00 -7.76 -0.23
CA GLU A 24 16.17 -8.49 -0.73
C GLU A 24 17.38 -7.58 -1.03
N MET A 25 17.12 -6.33 -1.40
CA MET A 25 18.15 -5.32 -1.67
C MET A 25 18.70 -4.67 -0.39
N GLY A 26 18.15 -4.99 0.78
CA GLY A 26 18.62 -4.48 2.07
C GLY A 26 18.35 -3.00 2.27
N VAL A 27 17.19 -2.50 1.82
CA VAL A 27 16.80 -1.10 2.05
C VAL A 27 16.44 -0.85 3.51
N ASP A 28 16.65 0.37 3.98
CA ASP A 28 16.29 0.78 5.35
C ASP A 28 14.77 0.90 5.52
N ALA A 29 14.08 1.29 4.45
CA ALA A 29 12.64 1.42 4.44
C ALA A 29 12.03 1.14 3.07
N VAL A 30 10.77 0.72 3.07
CA VAL A 30 9.90 0.64 1.89
C VAL A 30 8.79 1.68 2.03
N GLU A 31 8.38 2.29 0.94
CA GLU A 31 7.19 3.13 0.89
C GLU A 31 6.14 2.47 -0.01
N VAL A 32 4.87 2.61 0.37
CA VAL A 32 3.70 2.18 -0.41
C VAL A 32 2.56 3.19 -0.28
N ASP A 33 1.73 3.27 -1.32
CA ASP A 33 0.55 4.12 -1.35
C ASP A 33 -0.71 3.36 -0.92
N VAL A 34 -1.50 3.93 -0.02
CA VAL A 34 -2.71 3.31 0.55
C VAL A 34 -3.97 4.07 0.12
N ARG A 35 -4.93 3.31 -0.40
CA ARG A 35 -6.31 3.74 -0.72
C ARG A 35 -7.32 2.76 -0.16
N LEU A 36 -8.60 3.12 -0.21
CA LEU A 36 -9.71 2.26 0.17
C LEU A 36 -10.43 1.70 -1.04
N SER A 37 -10.75 0.41 -0.96
CA SER A 37 -11.75 -0.23 -1.81
C SER A 37 -13.17 0.24 -1.45
N ARG A 38 -14.16 -0.12 -2.27
CA ARG A 38 -15.59 0.15 -2.02
C ARG A 38 -16.08 -0.40 -0.68
N ASP A 39 -15.55 -1.54 -0.26
CA ASP A 39 -15.83 -2.24 0.99
C ASP A 39 -14.97 -1.75 2.17
N GLY A 40 -14.24 -0.64 2.02
CA GLY A 40 -13.53 0.03 3.11
C GLY A 40 -12.24 -0.65 3.53
N VAL A 41 -11.68 -1.51 2.67
CA VAL A 41 -10.44 -2.24 2.97
C VAL A 41 -9.24 -1.49 2.42
N PRO A 42 -8.18 -1.26 3.23
CA PRO A 42 -6.91 -0.70 2.76
C PRO A 42 -6.24 -1.56 1.69
N VAL A 43 -6.11 -1.01 0.49
CA VAL A 43 -5.43 -1.57 -0.68
C VAL A 43 -4.24 -0.72 -1.08
N VAL A 44 -3.24 -1.34 -1.70
CA VAL A 44 -1.97 -0.71 -2.02
C VAL A 44 -1.92 -0.30 -3.50
N ILE A 45 -2.19 0.98 -3.78
CA ILE A 45 -2.22 1.55 -5.13
C ILE A 45 -2.15 3.09 -5.09
N HIS A 46 -1.35 3.68 -5.97
CA HIS A 46 -1.12 5.13 -6.00
C HIS A 46 -2.29 5.94 -6.56
N ASP A 47 -2.72 5.60 -7.77
CA ASP A 47 -3.68 6.40 -8.54
C ASP A 47 -5.09 6.19 -7.99
N GLU A 48 -5.97 7.19 -8.15
CA GLU A 48 -7.41 7.03 -7.83
C GLU A 48 -8.10 5.98 -8.70
N THR A 49 -7.52 5.70 -9.87
CA THR A 49 -7.99 4.71 -10.84
C THR A 49 -7.00 3.57 -11.02
N VAL A 50 -7.49 2.39 -11.36
CA VAL A 50 -6.66 1.21 -11.64
C VAL A 50 -6.01 1.23 -13.03
N ASP A 51 -6.38 2.19 -13.90
CA ASP A 51 -6.06 2.23 -15.33
C ASP A 51 -4.57 2.19 -15.69
N ARG A 52 -3.70 2.86 -14.91
CA ARG A 52 -2.28 3.02 -15.27
C ARG A 52 -1.45 1.78 -14.95
N THR A 53 -1.71 1.15 -13.81
CA THR A 53 -0.86 0.10 -13.22
C THR A 53 -1.48 -1.28 -13.29
N THR A 54 -2.67 -1.42 -13.87
CA THR A 54 -3.34 -2.71 -14.00
C THR A 54 -3.91 -2.93 -15.40
N ASN A 55 -4.46 -4.11 -15.64
CA ASN A 55 -5.26 -4.42 -16.82
C ASN A 55 -6.75 -4.02 -16.72
N GLY A 56 -7.17 -3.37 -15.63
CA GLY A 56 -8.54 -2.91 -15.39
C GLY A 56 -8.76 -1.45 -15.77
N ARG A 57 -9.98 -0.96 -15.52
CA ARG A 57 -10.33 0.47 -15.59
C ARG A 57 -11.33 0.86 -14.51
N GLY A 58 -11.27 2.11 -14.08
CA GLY A 58 -12.21 2.71 -13.14
C GLY A 58 -11.60 3.07 -11.79
N LEU A 59 -12.42 3.71 -10.94
CA LEU A 59 -12.02 4.19 -9.63
C LEU A 59 -11.84 3.04 -8.63
N VAL A 60 -10.74 3.07 -7.88
CA VAL A 60 -10.43 2.11 -6.81
C VAL A 60 -11.59 2.05 -5.81
N ARG A 61 -12.06 3.22 -5.35
CA ARG A 61 -13.15 3.35 -4.38
C ARG A 61 -14.52 2.86 -4.87
N SER A 62 -14.66 2.52 -6.15
CA SER A 62 -15.90 1.98 -6.72
C SER A 62 -15.88 0.45 -6.86
N MET A 63 -14.75 -0.21 -6.60
CA MET A 63 -14.54 -1.65 -6.74
C MET A 63 -14.38 -2.32 -5.38
N SER A 64 -14.97 -3.50 -5.15
CA SER A 64 -14.67 -4.29 -3.95
C SER A 64 -13.25 -4.84 -3.98
N VAL A 65 -12.72 -5.25 -2.82
CA VAL A 65 -11.44 -5.99 -2.75
C VAL A 65 -11.43 -7.17 -3.71
N GLU A 66 -12.52 -7.93 -3.79
CA GLU A 66 -12.61 -9.09 -4.66
C GLU A 66 -12.47 -8.70 -6.14
N GLU A 67 -13.04 -7.57 -6.55
CA GLU A 67 -12.92 -7.01 -7.90
C GLU A 67 -11.50 -6.53 -8.17
N LEU A 68 -10.91 -5.78 -7.25
CA LEU A 68 -9.54 -5.25 -7.34
C LEU A 68 -8.50 -6.37 -7.43
N ARG A 69 -8.64 -7.43 -6.63
CA ARG A 69 -7.71 -8.56 -6.58
C ARG A 69 -7.77 -9.49 -7.80
N ARG A 70 -8.76 -9.33 -8.69
CA ARG A 70 -8.81 -10.01 -9.98
C ARG A 70 -7.97 -9.34 -11.06
N LEU A 71 -7.57 -8.08 -10.84
CA LEU A 71 -6.74 -7.35 -11.79
C LEU A 71 -5.28 -7.81 -11.72
N ASP A 72 -4.61 -7.76 -12.87
CA ASP A 72 -3.16 -7.96 -12.97
C ASP A 72 -2.49 -6.60 -12.81
N ALA A 73 -1.79 -6.40 -11.70
CA ALA A 73 -1.03 -5.19 -11.35
C ALA A 73 0.40 -5.19 -11.94
N GLY A 74 0.66 -6.10 -12.89
CA GLY A 74 1.93 -6.27 -13.58
C GLY A 74 2.57 -7.62 -13.27
N LYS A 75 3.06 -8.30 -14.32
CA LYS A 75 3.76 -9.59 -14.22
C LYS A 75 2.96 -10.67 -13.45
N GLY A 76 1.64 -10.61 -13.46
CA GLY A 76 0.77 -11.56 -12.75
C GLY A 76 0.56 -11.26 -11.27
N GLU A 77 1.07 -10.13 -10.76
CA GLU A 77 0.79 -9.66 -9.41
C GLU A 77 -0.65 -9.17 -9.29
N ARG A 78 -1.17 -9.16 -8.07
CA ARG A 78 -2.45 -8.55 -7.72
C ARG A 78 -2.20 -7.23 -7.02
N ILE A 79 -3.22 -6.36 -6.97
CA ILE A 79 -3.23 -5.23 -6.04
C ILE A 79 -3.15 -5.80 -4.61
N PRO A 80 -2.09 -5.50 -3.82
CA PRO A 80 -1.96 -5.99 -2.45
C PRO A 80 -2.98 -5.34 -1.50
N LEU A 81 -3.29 -6.05 -0.42
CA LEU A 81 -3.85 -5.42 0.77
C LEU A 81 -2.72 -4.80 1.59
N LEU A 82 -3.02 -3.75 2.37
CA LEU A 82 -2.04 -3.22 3.32
C LEU A 82 -1.60 -4.30 4.32
N SER A 83 -2.53 -5.13 4.80
CA SER A 83 -2.23 -6.24 5.72
C SER A 83 -1.21 -7.23 5.15
N GLU A 84 -1.24 -7.49 3.84
CA GLU A 84 -0.25 -8.35 3.19
C GLU A 84 1.14 -7.71 3.15
N VAL A 85 1.21 -6.38 2.94
CA VAL A 85 2.49 -5.63 3.01
C VAL A 85 3.03 -5.62 4.44
N LEU A 86 2.16 -5.45 5.45
CA LEU A 86 2.55 -5.49 6.86
C LEU A 86 3.21 -6.82 7.22
N GLU A 87 2.71 -7.95 6.73
CA GLU A 87 3.36 -9.26 6.95
C GLU A 87 4.78 -9.33 6.36
N GLU A 88 5.05 -8.70 5.22
CA GLU A 88 6.38 -8.69 4.60
C GLU A 88 7.40 -7.89 5.43
N VAL A 89 6.96 -6.79 6.05
CA VAL A 89 7.86 -5.87 6.78
C VAL A 89 8.05 -6.22 8.26
N LYS A 90 7.25 -7.15 8.81
CA LYS A 90 7.42 -7.69 10.18
C LYS A 90 8.84 -8.14 10.51
N GLY A 91 9.65 -8.47 9.49
CA GLY A 91 11.05 -8.88 9.61
C GLY A 91 12.05 -7.75 9.92
N GLY A 92 11.62 -6.49 10.06
CA GLY A 92 12.46 -5.39 10.55
C GLY A 92 12.81 -4.30 9.54
N CYS A 93 11.98 -4.08 8.51
CA CYS A 93 12.11 -2.93 7.62
C CYS A 93 11.09 -1.86 8.00
N VAL A 94 11.47 -0.58 8.00
CA VAL A 94 10.52 0.51 8.24
C VAL A 94 9.57 0.61 7.03
N LEU A 95 8.28 0.77 7.29
CA LEU A 95 7.28 1.02 6.26
C LEU A 95 6.79 2.47 6.33
N PHE A 96 6.93 3.20 5.24
CA PHE A 96 6.20 4.44 5.01
C PHE A 96 4.88 4.10 4.30
N ALA A 97 3.76 4.28 4.98
CA ALA A 97 2.44 4.12 4.39
C ALA A 97 1.89 5.51 4.01
N GLU A 98 1.91 5.83 2.72
CA GLU A 98 1.34 7.08 2.22
C GLU A 98 -0.19 6.97 2.11
N LEU A 99 -0.92 7.67 2.96
CA LEU A 99 -2.38 7.75 2.89
C LEU A 99 -2.78 8.70 1.76
N LYS A 100 -3.43 8.17 0.71
CA LYS A 100 -3.89 8.96 -0.43
C LYS A 100 -5.29 9.54 -0.27
N GLU A 101 -5.94 9.24 0.84
CA GLU A 101 -7.25 9.77 1.23
C GLU A 101 -7.41 9.73 2.75
N VAL A 102 -8.13 10.71 3.31
CA VAL A 102 -8.33 10.88 4.76
C VAL A 102 -9.01 9.67 5.38
N ASP A 103 -10.03 9.12 4.71
CA ASP A 103 -10.82 8.00 5.20
C ASP A 103 -9.98 6.71 5.39
N ALA A 104 -8.82 6.61 4.74
CA ALA A 104 -7.92 5.46 4.86
C ALA A 104 -7.17 5.42 6.20
N ALA A 105 -7.09 6.55 6.93
CA ALA A 105 -6.27 6.66 8.14
C ALA A 105 -6.70 5.67 9.24
N ALA A 106 -7.98 5.67 9.61
CA ALA A 106 -8.46 4.84 10.71
C ALA A 106 -8.36 3.33 10.40
N PRO A 107 -8.82 2.81 9.23
CA PRO A 107 -8.66 1.39 8.91
C PRO A 107 -7.19 0.96 8.77
N ALA A 108 -6.31 1.85 8.26
CA ALA A 108 -4.89 1.53 8.16
C ALA A 108 -4.23 1.47 9.54
N LEU A 109 -4.57 2.39 10.45
CA LEU A 109 -4.08 2.38 11.83
C LEU A 109 -4.51 1.11 12.56
N GLU A 110 -5.79 0.72 12.46
CA GLU A 110 -6.30 -0.51 13.06
C GLU A 110 -5.49 -1.74 12.64
N LEU A 111 -5.19 -1.88 11.34
CA LEU A 111 -4.35 -2.97 10.84
C LEU A 111 -2.91 -2.95 11.41
N VAL A 112 -2.33 -1.76 11.57
CA VAL A 112 -0.97 -1.60 12.12
C VAL A 112 -0.94 -1.93 13.62
N GLU A 113 -1.96 -1.51 14.36
CA GLU A 113 -2.15 -1.84 15.78
C GLU A 113 -2.30 -3.36 15.98
N GLU A 114 -3.20 -3.99 15.21
CA GLU A 114 -3.42 -5.44 15.24
C GLU A 114 -2.16 -6.24 14.87
N ALA A 115 -1.37 -5.73 13.92
CA ALA A 115 -0.12 -6.35 13.51
C ALA A 115 1.02 -6.14 14.52
N GLY A 116 0.86 -5.24 15.51
CA GLY A 116 1.89 -4.89 16.49
C GLY A 116 3.07 -4.14 15.87
N LEU A 117 2.82 -3.30 14.86
CA LEU A 117 3.85 -2.64 14.05
C LEU A 117 3.93 -1.12 14.20
N LEU A 118 3.32 -0.56 15.24
CA LEU A 118 3.34 0.89 15.51
C LEU A 118 4.75 1.48 15.58
N ASP A 119 5.76 0.70 16.00
CA ASP A 119 7.15 1.17 16.13
C ASP A 119 7.91 1.22 14.79
N VAL A 120 7.37 0.61 13.73
CA VAL A 120 8.06 0.48 12.43
C VAL A 120 7.26 0.99 11.24
N VAL A 121 5.99 1.36 11.44
CA VAL A 121 5.15 1.96 10.40
C VAL A 121 5.00 3.46 10.65
N LEU A 122 5.33 4.25 9.62
CA LEU A 122 5.18 5.69 9.60
C LEU A 122 4.10 6.06 8.58
N PHE A 123 3.03 6.69 9.03
CA PHE A 123 2.03 7.28 8.14
C PHE A 123 2.52 8.62 7.61
N ILE A 124 2.42 8.80 6.29
CA ILE A 124 2.68 10.06 5.61
C ILE A 124 1.49 10.40 4.71
N SER A 125 1.27 11.67 4.40
CA SER A 125 0.22 12.08 3.47
C SER A 125 0.49 13.48 2.93
N PHE A 126 0.00 13.75 1.73
CA PHE A 126 -0.15 15.13 1.23
C PHE A 126 -1.49 15.75 1.63
N GLU A 127 -2.46 14.94 2.07
CA GLU A 127 -3.74 15.40 2.62
C GLU A 127 -3.54 15.77 4.08
N GLN A 128 -3.50 17.07 4.38
CA GLN A 128 -3.20 17.56 5.73
C GLN A 128 -4.14 16.96 6.78
N GLU A 129 -5.42 16.79 6.43
CA GLU A 129 -6.45 16.21 7.30
C GLU A 129 -6.20 14.73 7.63
N ALA A 130 -5.47 13.99 6.79
CA ALA A 130 -5.20 12.57 7.00
C ALA A 130 -4.18 12.31 8.13
N ILE A 131 -3.45 13.34 8.57
CA ILE A 131 -2.39 13.24 9.60
C ILE A 131 -2.62 14.16 10.81
N THR A 132 -3.78 14.81 10.90
CA THR A 132 -4.17 15.65 12.03
C THR A 132 -5.12 14.92 12.96
N THR A 133 -4.84 14.94 14.26
CA THR A 133 -5.81 14.59 15.31
C THR A 133 -6.56 15.86 15.72
N GLU A 134 -7.89 15.86 15.59
CA GLU A 134 -8.75 16.81 16.32
C GLU A 134 -8.87 16.44 17.80
#